data_AF-A0A2A2JK42-F1
#
_entry.id   AF-A0A2A2JK42-F1
#
_cell.length_a   1.000
_cell.length_b   1.000
_cell.length_c   1.000
_cell.angle_alpha   90.00
_cell.angle_beta   90.00
_cell.angle_gamma   90.00
#
_symmetry.space_group_name_H-M   'P 1'
#
loop_
_entity.id
_entity.type
_entity.pdbx_description
1 polymer ?
#
loop_
_entity_poly.entity_id
_entity_poly.type
_entity_poly.pdbx_seq_one_letter_code
_entity_poly.pdbx_strand_id
1 'polypeptide(L)'
;MSKLAGMGSLIEPELYSALSSLTVNFDMDRYIEVYSASVLQERGRSSHHEASTSSSKTYEQLCQNLDNDDVLTTLRELGFVICRALIAYHAILKYHSEEEDREKMNEQNKSNNNAVGKEGSILNSLLAAKDSIFSFALEKFTIFIQSCDFAFLKFDILLDIVDMANRFTDFGQKYFLAESSNLISSVEKQIVTYFLRYHRERMDELAMFLENEIFTLCPVPYQFTIFDLQICTFFTQVDSSNDRIEVPKKLESVLQIIKSHLLPPEVSSPKKSADNFIIHSLPQRNPVVQLNFPDQLFGLNERVIAVESLEFVARQLDLMRPVIESLIPINKSGSENQFSELELNLEEFYSKILTVIPEVRLYVFDCVASGALKLQILQNSVANTKWDTNQLQSQHSQYADFLLKDFEAFKLRLDTIATESSVNFSIETKKLLWDRVIYYAFKTLVQGYFI
;
A
#
# COMPACT_ATOMS: atom_id res chain seq x y z
N MET A 1 -34.59 -11.10 -39.33
CA MET A 1 -36.07 -11.15 -39.24
C MET A 1 -36.49 -12.50 -38.66
N SER A 2 -37.46 -12.44 -37.74
CA SER A 2 -38.21 -13.54 -37.14
C SER A 2 -37.44 -14.58 -36.33
N LYS A 3 -37.34 -14.38 -35.00
CA LYS A 3 -38.00 -15.22 -33.97
C LYS A 3 -37.46 -14.94 -32.55
N LEU A 4 -38.40 -14.78 -31.62
CA LEU A 4 -38.30 -14.80 -30.15
C LEU A 4 -37.64 -13.57 -29.49
N ALA A 5 -38.33 -12.50 -29.09
CA ALA A 5 -39.58 -12.36 -28.31
C ALA A 5 -39.49 -12.72 -26.80
N GLY A 6 -38.30 -12.76 -26.21
CA GLY A 6 -38.14 -13.32 -24.86
C GLY A 6 -37.77 -12.37 -23.70
N MET A 7 -36.95 -11.33 -23.92
CA MET A 7 -36.05 -10.88 -22.85
C MET A 7 -35.91 -9.35 -22.67
N GLY A 8 -36.90 -8.59 -23.15
CA GLY A 8 -37.18 -7.25 -22.63
C GLY A 8 -37.82 -7.26 -21.22
N SER A 9 -38.13 -8.44 -20.68
CA SER A 9 -39.15 -8.64 -19.67
C SER A 9 -38.82 -8.23 -18.22
N LEU A 10 -37.70 -7.57 -17.91
CA LEU A 10 -37.39 -7.23 -16.51
C LEU A 10 -37.10 -5.76 -16.23
N ILE A 11 -36.51 -5.01 -17.17
CA ILE A 11 -36.31 -3.56 -17.01
C ILE A 11 -37.39 -2.78 -17.76
N GLU A 12 -37.82 -3.30 -18.91
CA GLU A 12 -38.82 -2.71 -19.77
C GLU A 12 -40.20 -2.63 -19.09
N PRO A 13 -40.77 -3.69 -18.47
CA PRO A 13 -42.09 -3.58 -17.84
C PRO A 13 -42.11 -2.72 -16.57
N GLU A 14 -40.99 -2.60 -15.83
CA GLU A 14 -40.92 -1.75 -14.62
C GLU A 14 -40.79 -0.28 -14.98
N LEU A 15 -39.96 0.05 -15.98
CA LEU A 15 -39.83 1.40 -16.51
C LEU A 15 -41.09 1.81 -17.31
N TYR A 16 -41.65 0.88 -18.09
CA TYR A 16 -42.91 1.08 -18.84
C TYR A 16 -44.11 1.16 -17.89
N SER A 17 -44.15 0.44 -16.76
CA SER A 17 -45.18 0.62 -15.72
C SER A 17 -45.10 2.00 -15.05
N ALA A 18 -43.87 2.46 -14.74
CA ALA A 18 -43.64 3.79 -14.20
C ALA A 18 -44.01 4.90 -15.21
N LEU A 19 -43.65 4.73 -16.48
CA LEU A 19 -43.89 5.70 -17.56
C LEU A 19 -45.33 5.66 -18.12
N SER A 20 -45.98 4.49 -18.19
CA SER A 20 -47.36 4.33 -18.69
C SER A 20 -48.43 4.80 -17.72
N SER A 21 -48.09 4.98 -16.44
CA SER A 21 -48.95 5.66 -15.47
C SER A 21 -49.13 7.16 -15.76
N LEU A 22 -48.30 7.72 -16.65
CA LEU A 22 -48.43 9.06 -17.19
C LEU A 22 -48.78 8.98 -18.69
N THR A 23 -50.01 9.34 -19.03
CA THR A 23 -50.55 9.28 -20.38
C THR A 23 -49.91 10.29 -21.33
N VAL A 24 -48.75 9.98 -21.91
CA VAL A 24 -48.32 10.52 -23.22
C VAL A 24 -47.51 9.45 -23.95
N ASN A 25 -48.06 8.96 -25.06
CA ASN A 25 -47.50 7.90 -25.88
C ASN A 25 -46.31 8.43 -26.71
N PHE A 26 -45.08 8.13 -26.30
CA PHE A 26 -43.87 8.36 -27.10
C PHE A 26 -43.31 7.00 -27.51
N ASP A 27 -43.22 6.76 -28.81
CA ASP A 27 -42.61 5.56 -29.42
C ASP A 27 -41.07 5.64 -29.26
N MET A 28 -40.63 5.45 -28.00
CA MET A 28 -39.24 5.26 -27.57
C MET A 28 -38.76 3.83 -27.81
N ASP A 29 -39.70 2.90 -28.01
CA ASP A 29 -39.48 1.46 -28.20
C ASP A 29 -38.53 1.24 -29.39
N ARG A 30 -38.71 1.97 -30.50
CA ARG A 30 -37.85 1.82 -31.68
C ARG A 30 -36.41 2.34 -31.53
N TYR A 31 -36.14 3.23 -30.57
CA TYR A 31 -34.83 3.87 -30.38
C TYR A 31 -33.98 3.15 -29.32
N ILE A 32 -34.62 2.57 -28.31
CA ILE A 32 -33.98 1.84 -27.21
C ILE A 32 -33.72 0.37 -27.60
N GLU A 33 -34.62 -0.26 -28.36
CA GLU A 33 -34.54 -1.67 -28.79
C GLU A 33 -33.29 -2.00 -29.64
N VAL A 34 -32.66 -1.01 -30.27
CA VAL A 34 -31.59 -1.25 -31.27
C VAL A 34 -30.16 -1.07 -30.72
N TYR A 35 -29.90 -0.27 -29.68
CA TYR A 35 -28.55 0.28 -29.48
C TYR A 35 -27.77 -0.20 -28.24
N SER A 36 -28.37 -0.28 -27.04
CA SER A 36 -27.59 -0.62 -25.83
C SER A 36 -27.37 -2.12 -25.63
N ALA A 37 -28.34 -2.95 -26.02
CA ALA A 37 -28.24 -4.41 -25.95
C ALA A 37 -27.45 -5.01 -27.14
N SER A 38 -27.48 -4.38 -28.31
CA SER A 38 -26.70 -4.83 -29.47
C SER A 38 -25.21 -4.67 -29.21
N VAL A 39 -24.76 -3.56 -28.64
CA VAL A 39 -23.33 -3.33 -28.39
C VAL A 39 -22.76 -4.29 -27.34
N LEU A 40 -23.50 -4.56 -26.26
CA LEU A 40 -23.12 -5.54 -25.23
C LEU A 40 -23.06 -6.98 -25.77
N GLN A 41 -24.00 -7.36 -26.64
CA GLN A 41 -24.12 -8.73 -27.14
C GLN A 41 -23.27 -9.02 -28.39
N GLU A 42 -22.93 -7.99 -29.18
CA GLU A 42 -22.03 -8.07 -30.34
C GLU A 42 -20.55 -8.16 -29.90
N ARG A 43 -20.19 -7.46 -28.81
CA ARG A 43 -18.86 -7.54 -28.19
C ARG A 43 -18.65 -8.85 -27.41
N GLY A 44 -19.64 -9.29 -26.62
CA GLY A 44 -19.59 -10.60 -25.94
C GLY A 44 -19.61 -11.84 -26.86
N ARG A 45 -19.99 -11.69 -28.14
CA ARG A 45 -19.92 -12.76 -29.15
C ARG A 45 -18.56 -12.85 -29.86
N SER A 46 -17.72 -11.82 -29.79
CA SER A 46 -16.43 -11.81 -30.47
C SER A 46 -15.36 -12.63 -29.73
N SER A 47 -15.57 -12.93 -28.43
CA SER A 47 -14.56 -13.61 -27.61
C SER A 47 -14.79 -15.12 -27.40
N HIS A 48 -15.99 -15.69 -27.62
CA HIS A 48 -16.18 -17.15 -27.52
C HIS A 48 -17.26 -17.70 -28.47
N HIS A 49 -16.81 -18.51 -29.44
CA HIS A 49 -17.65 -19.47 -30.14
C HIS A 49 -18.05 -20.59 -29.17
N GLU A 50 -19.20 -20.48 -28.51
CA GLU A 50 -19.90 -21.68 -28.07
C GLU A 50 -21.41 -21.46 -27.98
N ALA A 51 -22.12 -22.37 -28.65
CA ALA A 51 -23.55 -22.41 -28.72
C ALA A 51 -24.14 -23.02 -27.45
N SER A 52 -25.29 -22.49 -27.03
CA SER A 52 -26.47 -23.18 -26.46
C SER A 52 -26.97 -22.68 -25.10
N THR A 53 -28.30 -22.65 -25.02
CA THR A 53 -29.20 -22.49 -23.87
C THR A 53 -29.46 -21.06 -23.36
N SER A 54 -30.58 -20.51 -23.85
CA SER A 54 -31.25 -19.29 -23.41
C SER A 54 -31.78 -19.42 -21.98
N SER A 55 -31.01 -18.98 -20.99
CA SER A 55 -31.54 -18.43 -19.75
C SER A 55 -31.43 -16.91 -19.83
N SER A 56 -32.46 -16.19 -19.38
CA SER A 56 -32.43 -14.73 -19.35
C SER A 56 -31.37 -14.25 -18.37
N LYS A 57 -30.16 -13.92 -18.86
CA LYS A 57 -29.10 -13.34 -18.02
C LYS A 57 -29.61 -12.04 -17.37
N THR A 58 -29.39 -11.86 -16.07
CA THR A 58 -29.71 -10.60 -15.37
C THR A 58 -28.77 -9.49 -15.83
N TYR A 59 -29.15 -8.22 -15.62
CA TYR A 59 -28.31 -7.07 -15.97
C TYR A 59 -26.91 -7.14 -15.32
N GLU A 60 -26.87 -7.57 -14.05
CA GLU A 60 -25.62 -7.80 -13.30
C GLU A 60 -24.73 -8.86 -13.99
N GLN A 61 -25.32 -9.99 -14.39
CA GLN A 61 -24.61 -11.06 -15.10
C GLN A 61 -24.12 -10.64 -16.48
N LEU A 62 -24.79 -9.71 -17.14
CA LEU A 62 -24.31 -9.15 -18.41
C LEU A 62 -23.09 -8.25 -18.19
N CYS A 63 -23.11 -7.43 -17.14
CA CYS A 63 -21.97 -6.59 -16.78
C CYS A 63 -20.75 -7.41 -16.36
N GLN A 64 -20.95 -8.51 -15.61
CA GLN A 64 -19.86 -9.41 -15.19
C GLN A 64 -19.18 -10.15 -16.35
N ASN A 65 -19.85 -10.30 -17.50
CA ASN A 65 -19.31 -11.01 -18.66
C ASN A 65 -18.61 -10.08 -19.66
N LEU A 66 -18.38 -8.82 -19.30
CA LEU A 66 -17.69 -7.86 -20.16
C LEU A 66 -16.19 -8.10 -20.17
N ASP A 67 -15.59 -8.01 -21.37
CA ASP A 67 -14.15 -7.97 -21.51
C ASP A 67 -13.61 -6.62 -21.05
N ASN A 68 -12.40 -6.61 -20.48
CA ASN A 68 -11.76 -5.42 -19.92
C ASN A 68 -11.61 -4.29 -20.95
N ASP A 69 -11.34 -4.66 -22.20
CA ASP A 69 -11.19 -3.70 -23.32
C ASP A 69 -12.51 -2.98 -23.65
N ASP A 70 -13.66 -3.59 -23.32
CA ASP A 70 -14.98 -3.09 -23.67
C ASP A 70 -15.68 -2.35 -22.52
N VAL A 71 -15.18 -2.46 -21.28
CA VAL A 71 -15.78 -1.84 -20.08
C VAL A 71 -15.99 -0.33 -20.26
N LEU A 72 -14.94 0.39 -20.67
CA LEU A 72 -15.00 1.85 -20.82
C LEU A 72 -15.97 2.30 -21.91
N THR A 73 -15.90 1.65 -23.07
CA THR A 73 -16.74 1.99 -24.22
C THR A 73 -18.21 1.73 -23.89
N THR A 74 -18.49 0.62 -23.21
CA THR A 74 -19.83 0.27 -22.75
C THR A 74 -20.36 1.26 -21.71
N LEU A 75 -19.54 1.63 -20.72
CA LEU A 75 -19.93 2.63 -19.72
C LEU A 75 -20.25 3.99 -20.37
N ARG A 76 -19.43 4.42 -21.34
CA ARG A 76 -19.65 5.65 -22.12
C ARG A 76 -20.99 5.65 -22.83
N GLU A 77 -21.30 4.56 -23.53
CA GLU A 77 -22.54 4.43 -24.28
C GLU A 77 -23.75 4.33 -23.34
N LEU A 78 -23.66 3.55 -22.26
CA LEU A 78 -24.69 3.46 -21.23
C LEU A 78 -24.96 4.82 -20.59
N GLY A 79 -23.92 5.51 -20.14
CA GLY A 79 -24.01 6.84 -19.55
C GLY A 79 -24.62 7.84 -20.53
N PHE A 80 -24.26 7.79 -21.80
CA PHE A 80 -24.86 8.63 -22.84
C PHE A 80 -26.37 8.37 -23.00
N VAL A 81 -26.79 7.12 -23.08
CA VAL A 81 -28.20 6.74 -23.23
C VAL A 81 -29.00 7.17 -22.00
N ILE A 82 -28.51 6.88 -20.79
CA ILE A 82 -29.13 7.28 -19.53
C ILE A 82 -29.30 8.80 -19.48
N CYS A 83 -28.23 9.56 -19.70
CA CYS A 83 -28.27 11.02 -19.67
C CYS A 83 -29.24 11.58 -20.71
N ARG A 84 -29.29 11.02 -21.93
CA ARG A 84 -30.26 11.45 -22.95
C ARG A 84 -31.70 11.20 -22.54
N ALA A 85 -31.99 10.05 -21.92
CA ALA A 85 -33.33 9.77 -21.40
C ALA A 85 -33.73 10.78 -20.31
N LEU A 86 -32.82 11.10 -19.39
CA LEU A 86 -33.05 12.08 -18.33
C LEU A 86 -33.23 13.51 -18.87
N ILE A 87 -32.47 13.90 -19.89
CA ILE A 87 -32.65 15.19 -20.58
C ILE A 87 -34.02 15.24 -21.28
N ALA A 88 -34.41 14.17 -21.97
CA ALA A 88 -35.72 14.10 -22.62
C ALA A 88 -36.86 14.22 -21.61
N TYR A 89 -36.74 13.52 -20.48
CA TYR A 89 -37.68 13.65 -19.36
C TYR A 89 -37.75 15.10 -18.83
N HIS A 90 -36.60 15.76 -18.62
CA HIS A 90 -36.58 17.17 -18.21
C HIS A 90 -37.18 18.12 -19.24
N ALA A 91 -37.02 17.85 -20.54
CA ALA A 91 -37.65 18.63 -21.60
C ALA A 91 -39.18 18.50 -21.57
N ILE A 92 -39.70 17.29 -21.33
CA ILE A 92 -41.14 17.04 -21.15
C ILE A 92 -41.66 17.77 -19.91
N LEU A 93 -40.95 17.67 -18.79
CA LEU A 93 -41.30 18.36 -17.56
C LEU A 93 -41.33 19.88 -17.76
N LYS A 94 -40.34 20.44 -18.46
CA LYS A 94 -40.29 21.86 -18.81
C LYS A 94 -41.46 22.27 -19.69
N TYR A 95 -41.80 21.49 -20.72
CA TYR A 95 -42.94 21.77 -21.59
C TYR A 95 -44.24 21.87 -20.79
N HIS A 96 -44.51 20.89 -19.91
CA HIS A 96 -45.72 20.91 -19.08
C HIS A 96 -45.71 22.01 -18.01
N SER A 97 -44.55 22.37 -17.48
CA SER A 97 -44.42 23.53 -16.58
C SER A 97 -44.76 24.84 -17.29
N GLU A 98 -44.24 25.04 -18.51
CA GLU A 98 -44.51 26.25 -19.30
C GLU A 98 -45.96 26.32 -19.80
N GLU A 99 -46.58 25.18 -20.13
CA GLU A 99 -48.02 25.14 -20.44
C GLU A 99 -48.88 25.53 -19.24
N GLU A 100 -48.59 25.01 -18.04
CA GLU A 100 -49.33 25.38 -16.84
C GLU A 100 -49.20 26.88 -16.52
N ASP A 101 -48.01 27.46 -16.75
CA ASP A 101 -47.78 28.91 -16.62
C ASP A 101 -48.56 29.72 -17.67
N ARG A 102 -48.64 29.23 -18.92
CA ARG A 102 -49.45 29.83 -20.00
C ARG A 102 -50.94 29.81 -19.67
N GLU A 103 -51.44 28.71 -19.12
CA GLU A 103 -52.83 28.55 -18.69
C GLU A 103 -53.17 29.50 -17.54
N LYS A 104 -52.31 29.59 -16.51
CA LYS A 104 -52.48 30.54 -15.39
C LYS A 104 -52.52 32.01 -15.85
N MET A 105 -51.70 32.38 -16.85
CA MET A 105 -51.73 33.73 -17.44
C MET A 105 -52.98 34.00 -18.29
N ASN A 106 -53.52 32.98 -18.96
CA ASN A 106 -54.75 33.09 -19.75
C ASN A 106 -56.02 33.13 -18.86
N GLU A 107 -56.02 32.43 -17.72
CA GLU A 107 -57.12 32.46 -16.74
C GLU A 107 -57.22 33.80 -16.00
N GLN A 108 -56.09 34.45 -15.68
CA GLN A 108 -56.09 35.80 -15.09
C GLN A 108 -56.74 36.87 -15.99
N ASN A 109 -56.82 36.64 -17.30
CA ASN A 109 -57.42 37.56 -18.27
C ASN A 109 -58.92 37.29 -18.55
N LYS A 110 -59.54 36.23 -17.99
CA LYS A 110 -60.97 35.91 -18.17
C LYS A 110 -61.71 35.82 -16.83
N SER A 111 -62.54 36.82 -16.51
CA SER A 111 -63.53 36.68 -15.43
C SER A 111 -64.64 35.69 -15.83
N ASN A 112 -64.81 34.66 -15.00
CA ASN A 112 -65.94 33.71 -14.91
C ASN A 112 -66.20 32.77 -16.10
N ASN A 113 -65.80 31.50 -15.95
CA ASN A 113 -66.66 30.38 -15.54
C ASN A 113 -66.12 29.04 -16.05
N ASN A 114 -66.02 28.06 -15.13
CA ASN A 114 -65.94 26.62 -15.32
C ASN A 114 -64.88 26.08 -16.31
N ALA A 115 -63.66 25.84 -15.81
CA ALA A 115 -62.75 24.87 -16.40
C ALA A 115 -62.46 23.75 -15.38
N VAL A 116 -62.84 22.54 -15.75
CA VAL A 116 -62.57 21.31 -14.98
C VAL A 116 -61.07 21.03 -15.05
N GLY A 117 -60.39 21.13 -13.91
CA GLY A 117 -58.95 20.88 -13.77
C GLY A 117 -58.55 19.46 -14.14
N LYS A 118 -58.00 19.29 -15.34
CA LYS A 118 -57.33 18.04 -15.79
C LYS A 118 -55.84 18.22 -16.08
N GLU A 119 -55.37 19.42 -16.44
CA GLU A 119 -53.98 19.64 -16.89
C GLU A 119 -52.95 19.63 -15.74
N GLY A 120 -53.32 20.07 -14.53
CA GLY A 120 -52.45 19.96 -13.34
C GLY A 120 -52.16 18.51 -12.89
N SER A 121 -52.91 17.51 -13.36
CA SER A 121 -52.66 16.11 -12.98
C SER A 121 -51.38 15.54 -13.58
N ILE A 122 -51.02 15.95 -14.81
CA ILE A 122 -49.88 15.40 -15.54
C ILE A 122 -48.57 15.96 -14.98
N LEU A 123 -48.49 17.29 -14.77
CA LEU A 123 -47.30 17.92 -14.19
C LEU A 123 -47.04 17.42 -12.75
N ASN A 124 -48.08 17.28 -11.93
CA ASN A 124 -47.94 16.73 -10.58
C ASN A 124 -47.47 15.26 -10.60
N SER A 125 -47.93 14.47 -11.56
CA SER A 125 -47.46 13.09 -11.74
C SER A 125 -46.00 13.06 -12.22
N LEU A 126 -45.60 13.98 -13.10
CA LEU A 126 -44.22 14.10 -13.57
C LEU A 126 -43.32 14.46 -12.40
N LEU A 127 -43.66 15.50 -11.64
CA LEU A 127 -42.92 15.92 -10.46
C LEU A 127 -42.80 14.81 -9.41
N ALA A 128 -43.87 14.02 -9.19
CA ALA A 128 -43.84 12.87 -8.29
C ALA A 128 -42.93 11.74 -8.79
N ALA A 129 -42.80 11.54 -10.10
CA ALA A 129 -41.96 10.49 -10.70
C ALA A 129 -40.48 10.88 -10.85
N LYS A 130 -40.14 12.17 -10.72
CA LYS A 130 -38.79 12.72 -10.95
C LYS A 130 -37.69 11.95 -10.21
N ASP A 131 -37.86 11.77 -8.90
CA ASP A 131 -36.83 11.15 -8.05
C ASP A 131 -36.72 9.65 -8.30
N SER A 132 -37.85 8.99 -8.61
CA SER A 132 -37.88 7.56 -8.95
C SER A 132 -37.17 7.25 -10.26
N ILE A 133 -37.38 8.09 -11.28
CA ILE A 133 -36.72 7.95 -12.59
C ILE A 133 -35.20 8.12 -12.45
N PHE A 134 -34.75 9.14 -11.70
CA PHE A 134 -33.33 9.33 -11.47
C PHE A 134 -32.72 8.22 -10.61
N SER A 135 -33.41 7.79 -9.55
CA SER A 135 -32.97 6.68 -8.69
C SER A 135 -32.77 5.39 -9.50
N PHE A 136 -33.67 5.10 -10.43
CA PHE A 136 -33.54 3.95 -11.32
C PHE A 136 -32.31 4.06 -12.24
N ALA A 137 -32.10 5.22 -12.85
CA ALA A 137 -30.91 5.49 -13.67
C ALA A 137 -29.61 5.33 -12.87
N LEU A 138 -29.57 5.91 -11.67
CA LEU A 138 -28.44 5.82 -10.74
C LEU A 138 -28.17 4.37 -10.33
N GLU A 139 -29.21 3.59 -10.04
CA GLU A 139 -29.09 2.18 -9.70
C GLU A 139 -28.46 1.38 -10.83
N LYS A 140 -28.89 1.56 -12.09
CA LYS A 140 -28.31 0.86 -13.24
C LYS A 140 -26.86 1.23 -13.50
N PHE A 141 -26.51 2.51 -13.33
CA PHE A 141 -25.13 2.97 -13.43
C PHE A 141 -24.27 2.38 -12.30
N THR A 142 -24.81 2.32 -11.08
CA THR A 142 -24.13 1.75 -9.90
C THR A 142 -23.90 0.25 -10.05
N ILE A 143 -24.92 -0.52 -10.48
CA ILE A 143 -24.81 -1.97 -10.70
C ILE A 143 -23.73 -2.26 -11.75
N PHE A 144 -23.63 -1.46 -12.82
CA PHE A 144 -22.58 -1.64 -13.83
C PHE A 144 -21.18 -1.56 -13.21
N ILE A 145 -20.90 -0.49 -12.44
CA ILE A 145 -19.62 -0.28 -11.77
C ILE A 145 -19.32 -1.40 -10.76
N GLN A 146 -20.32 -1.85 -10.00
CA GLN A 146 -20.16 -2.92 -9.01
C GLN A 146 -19.89 -4.29 -9.64
N SER A 147 -20.45 -4.53 -10.84
CA SER A 147 -20.42 -5.83 -11.50
C SER A 147 -19.18 -6.05 -12.35
N CYS A 148 -18.51 -4.98 -12.78
CA CYS A 148 -17.29 -5.07 -13.57
C CYS A 148 -16.06 -5.24 -12.67
N ASP A 149 -15.06 -5.97 -13.16
CA ASP A 149 -13.75 -6.06 -12.49
C ASP A 149 -12.82 -4.98 -13.03
N PHE A 150 -12.48 -4.00 -12.17
CA PHE A 150 -11.57 -2.94 -12.57
C PHE A 150 -10.11 -3.28 -12.36
N ALA A 151 -9.80 -4.40 -11.69
CA ALA A 151 -8.45 -4.71 -11.27
C ALA A 151 -7.48 -4.71 -12.46
N PHE A 152 -7.90 -5.24 -13.63
CA PHE A 152 -7.09 -5.42 -14.85
C PHE A 152 -7.19 -4.29 -15.87
N LEU A 153 -7.89 -3.20 -15.55
CA LEU A 153 -7.95 -2.05 -16.43
C LEU A 153 -6.61 -1.31 -16.48
N LYS A 154 -6.37 -0.59 -17.58
CA LYS A 154 -5.27 0.38 -17.63
C LYS A 154 -5.61 1.60 -16.78
N PHE A 155 -4.59 2.26 -16.24
CA PHE A 155 -4.78 3.38 -15.32
C PHE A 155 -5.52 4.57 -15.95
N ASP A 156 -5.23 4.89 -17.21
CA ASP A 156 -5.94 5.92 -17.99
C ASP A 156 -7.43 5.58 -18.15
N ILE A 157 -7.74 4.31 -18.42
CA ILE A 157 -9.12 3.82 -18.51
C ILE A 157 -9.85 3.95 -17.16
N LEU A 158 -9.19 3.58 -16.06
CA LEU A 158 -9.76 3.72 -14.72
C LEU A 158 -10.07 5.18 -14.40
N LEU A 159 -9.15 6.11 -14.71
CA LEU A 159 -9.37 7.54 -14.51
C LEU A 159 -10.58 8.07 -15.30
N ASP A 160 -10.75 7.63 -16.56
CA ASP A 160 -11.91 8.00 -17.37
C ASP A 160 -13.24 7.51 -16.78
N ILE A 161 -13.25 6.30 -16.19
CA ILE A 161 -14.43 5.74 -15.50
C ILE A 161 -14.76 6.58 -14.26
N VAL A 162 -13.75 6.96 -13.48
CA VAL A 162 -13.92 7.80 -12.28
C VAL A 162 -14.44 9.19 -12.65
N ASP A 163 -13.87 9.84 -13.69
CA ASP A 163 -14.38 11.11 -14.21
C ASP A 163 -15.85 11.00 -14.62
N MET A 164 -16.21 9.93 -15.31
CA MET A 164 -17.59 9.71 -15.74
C MET A 164 -18.56 9.55 -14.59
N ALA A 165 -18.20 8.78 -13.55
CA ALA A 165 -19.03 8.59 -12.36
C ALA A 165 -19.21 9.90 -11.58
N ASN A 166 -18.15 10.72 -11.47
CA ASN A 166 -18.22 12.04 -10.85
C ASN A 166 -19.12 12.99 -11.65
N ARG A 167 -18.98 13.04 -12.98
CA ARG A 167 -19.84 13.87 -13.83
C ARG A 167 -21.29 13.45 -13.79
N PHE A 168 -21.58 12.16 -13.71
CA PHE A 168 -22.94 11.64 -13.53
C PHE A 168 -23.52 12.02 -12.17
N THR A 169 -22.71 11.97 -11.12
CA THR A 169 -23.05 12.44 -9.76
C THR A 169 -23.39 13.94 -9.77
N ASP A 170 -22.53 14.77 -10.36
CA ASP A 170 -22.75 16.22 -10.48
C ASP A 170 -24.01 16.54 -11.28
N PHE A 171 -24.27 15.78 -12.35
CA PHE A 171 -25.50 15.89 -13.13
C PHE A 171 -26.74 15.59 -12.27
N GLY A 172 -26.71 14.50 -11.51
CA GLY A 172 -27.78 14.14 -10.57
C GLY A 172 -28.04 15.22 -9.52
N GLN A 173 -26.97 15.71 -8.89
CA GLN A 173 -27.07 16.77 -7.90
C GLN A 173 -27.64 18.06 -8.49
N LYS A 174 -27.20 18.45 -9.69
CA LYS A 174 -27.59 19.73 -10.30
C LYS A 174 -29.05 19.76 -10.78
N TYR A 175 -29.54 18.68 -11.38
CA TYR A 175 -30.86 18.67 -12.04
C TYR A 175 -31.93 17.94 -11.24
N PHE A 176 -31.53 16.92 -10.48
CA PHE A 176 -32.42 16.10 -9.67
C PHE A 176 -32.33 16.40 -8.18
N LEU A 177 -31.32 17.13 -7.71
CA LEU A 177 -31.05 17.37 -6.27
C LEU A 177 -30.89 16.05 -5.49
N ALA A 178 -30.42 15.00 -6.19
CA ALA A 178 -30.30 13.66 -5.66
C ALA A 178 -28.85 13.34 -5.30
N GLU A 179 -28.65 12.86 -4.07
CA GLU A 179 -27.35 12.39 -3.60
C GLU A 179 -27.01 11.03 -4.23
N SER A 180 -25.80 10.90 -4.77
CA SER A 180 -25.32 9.67 -5.43
C SER A 180 -24.20 8.98 -4.63
N SER A 181 -24.30 9.00 -3.30
CA SER A 181 -23.27 8.45 -2.39
C SER A 181 -22.96 6.97 -2.65
N ASN A 182 -23.97 6.16 -2.96
CA ASN A 182 -23.81 4.74 -3.27
C ASN A 182 -22.92 4.49 -4.51
N LEU A 183 -23.01 5.34 -5.53
CA LEU A 183 -22.17 5.24 -6.72
C LEU A 183 -20.72 5.55 -6.37
N ILE A 184 -20.49 6.65 -5.64
CA ILE A 184 -19.14 7.06 -5.21
C ILE A 184 -18.50 5.95 -4.38
N SER A 185 -19.19 5.44 -3.36
CA SER A 185 -18.67 4.33 -2.54
C SER A 185 -18.39 3.05 -3.34
N SER A 186 -19.16 2.80 -4.40
CA SER A 186 -18.91 1.66 -5.30
C SER A 186 -17.66 1.86 -6.15
N VAL A 187 -17.45 3.06 -6.67
CA VAL A 187 -16.23 3.44 -7.41
C VAL A 187 -15.01 3.37 -6.49
N GLU A 188 -15.08 3.91 -5.27
CA GLU A 188 -14.01 3.85 -4.27
C GLU A 188 -13.60 2.42 -3.97
N LYS A 189 -14.56 1.52 -3.78
CA LYS A 189 -14.29 0.09 -3.55
C LYS A 189 -13.54 -0.56 -4.71
N GLN A 190 -13.91 -0.23 -5.95
CA GLN A 190 -13.21 -0.73 -7.13
C GLN A 190 -11.79 -0.16 -7.24
N ILE A 191 -11.59 1.13 -6.94
CA ILE A 191 -10.27 1.78 -6.91
C ILE A 191 -9.35 1.10 -5.88
N VAL A 192 -9.85 0.86 -4.67
CA VAL A 192 -9.09 0.16 -3.63
C VAL A 192 -8.67 -1.23 -4.11
N THR A 193 -9.59 -1.98 -4.73
CA THR A 193 -9.30 -3.31 -5.27
C THR A 193 -8.23 -3.26 -6.36
N TYR A 194 -8.32 -2.28 -7.27
CA TYR A 194 -7.31 -2.03 -8.30
C TYR A 194 -5.93 -1.78 -7.68
N PHE A 195 -5.82 -0.84 -6.74
CA PHE A 195 -4.53 -0.49 -6.14
C PHE A 195 -3.95 -1.63 -5.29
N LEU A 196 -4.78 -2.39 -4.56
CA LEU A 196 -4.31 -3.58 -3.83
C LEU A 196 -3.66 -4.59 -4.77
N ARG A 197 -4.29 -4.87 -5.93
CA ARG A 197 -3.70 -5.77 -6.93
C ARG A 197 -2.46 -5.17 -7.57
N TYR A 198 -2.52 -3.90 -7.98
CA TYR A 198 -1.41 -3.21 -8.64
C TYR A 198 -0.17 -3.18 -7.73
N HIS A 199 -0.32 -2.81 -6.46
CA HIS A 199 0.79 -2.79 -5.51
C HIS A 199 1.35 -4.19 -5.29
N ARG A 200 0.51 -5.21 -5.17
CA ARG A 200 0.97 -6.60 -5.07
C ARG A 200 1.81 -7.00 -6.29
N GLU A 201 1.31 -6.72 -7.49
CA GLU A 201 2.04 -7.01 -8.74
C GLU A 201 3.38 -6.28 -8.81
N ARG A 202 3.44 -5.01 -8.39
CA ARG A 202 4.70 -4.25 -8.33
C ARG A 202 5.65 -4.80 -7.28
N MET A 203 5.14 -5.28 -6.15
CA MET A 203 5.96 -5.94 -5.12
C MET A 203 6.49 -7.30 -5.61
N ASP A 204 5.69 -8.07 -6.34
CA ASP A 204 6.10 -9.32 -6.97
C ASP A 204 7.16 -9.07 -8.07
N GLU A 205 6.99 -8.01 -8.87
CA GLU A 205 7.98 -7.58 -9.87
C GLU A 205 9.29 -7.12 -9.21
N LEU A 206 9.20 -6.33 -8.14
CA LEU A 206 10.36 -5.93 -7.35
C LEU A 206 11.07 -7.16 -6.77
N ALA A 207 10.33 -8.13 -6.23
CA ALA A 207 10.88 -9.38 -5.75
C ALA A 207 11.61 -10.13 -6.87
N MET A 208 11.02 -10.22 -8.08
CA MET A 208 11.66 -10.82 -9.24
C MET A 208 12.97 -10.10 -9.63
N PHE A 209 13.01 -8.76 -9.59
CA PHE A 209 14.25 -8.02 -9.86
C PHE A 209 15.31 -8.28 -8.78
N LEU A 210 14.89 -8.28 -7.51
CA LEU A 210 15.79 -8.60 -6.40
C LEU A 210 16.30 -10.03 -6.48
N GLU A 211 15.51 -11.00 -6.93
CA GLU A 211 15.96 -12.39 -7.10
C GLU A 211 16.96 -12.56 -8.26
N ASN A 212 16.90 -11.70 -9.28
CA ASN A 212 17.78 -11.75 -10.46
C ASN A 212 19.04 -10.88 -10.33
N GLU A 213 19.10 -9.99 -9.35
CA GLU A 213 20.34 -9.32 -8.94
C GLU A 213 21.37 -10.36 -8.47
N ILE A 214 22.66 -10.04 -8.57
CA ILE A 214 23.76 -10.97 -8.23
C ILE A 214 23.94 -11.07 -6.70
N PHE A 215 22.84 -11.16 -5.96
CA PHE A 215 22.88 -11.52 -4.55
C PHE A 215 23.32 -12.98 -4.46
N THR A 216 24.44 -13.22 -3.82
CA THR A 216 24.79 -14.57 -3.39
C THR A 216 23.73 -15.04 -2.40
N LEU A 217 22.99 -16.10 -2.75
CA LEU A 217 22.04 -16.76 -1.87
C LEU A 217 22.74 -17.06 -0.53
N CYS A 218 22.18 -16.54 0.56
CA CYS A 218 22.62 -16.92 1.90
C CYS A 218 22.40 -18.44 2.04
N PRO A 219 23.43 -19.24 2.39
CA PRO A 219 23.33 -20.69 2.43
C PRO A 219 22.41 -21.12 3.60
N VAL A 220 21.11 -21.24 3.30
CA VAL A 220 20.08 -21.62 4.26
C VAL A 220 19.52 -23.02 3.96
N PRO A 221 19.09 -23.78 4.98
CA PRO A 221 18.46 -25.09 4.79
C PRO A 221 17.21 -25.03 3.90
N TYR A 222 16.86 -26.12 3.22
CA TYR A 222 15.69 -26.20 2.32
C TYR A 222 14.32 -25.95 3.00
N GLN A 223 14.30 -25.96 4.33
CA GLN A 223 13.12 -25.74 5.18
C GLN A 223 12.96 -24.26 5.55
N PHE A 224 13.94 -23.42 5.15
CA PHE A 224 14.05 -22.05 5.59
C PHE A 224 12.94 -21.18 5.00
N THR A 225 12.24 -20.48 5.87
CA THR A 225 11.14 -19.57 5.57
C THR A 225 11.49 -18.14 5.98
N ILE A 226 10.71 -17.16 5.54
CA ILE A 226 10.86 -15.76 5.98
C ILE A 226 10.68 -15.58 7.49
N PHE A 227 10.00 -16.51 8.17
CA PHE A 227 9.87 -16.48 9.63
C PHE A 227 11.16 -16.93 10.35
N ASP A 228 12.09 -17.53 9.61
CA ASP A 228 13.45 -17.83 10.04
C ASP A 228 14.42 -16.66 9.78
N LEU A 229 14.01 -15.63 9.02
CA LEU A 229 14.74 -14.36 8.89
C LEU A 229 14.55 -13.50 10.14
N GLN A 230 15.44 -13.75 11.09
CA GLN A 230 15.23 -13.38 12.47
C GLN A 230 16.19 -12.27 12.94
N ILE A 231 16.01 -11.08 12.35
CA ILE A 231 17.02 -10.01 12.29
C ILE A 231 17.23 -9.24 13.62
N CYS A 232 16.19 -9.02 14.42
CA CYS A 232 16.27 -8.09 15.57
C CYS A 232 17.15 -8.56 16.74
N THR A 233 17.34 -9.87 16.92
CA THR A 233 18.15 -10.46 18.00
C THR A 233 19.55 -10.84 17.54
N PHE A 234 19.77 -10.97 16.23
CA PHE A 234 21.08 -11.21 15.64
C PHE A 234 22.07 -10.06 15.89
N PHE A 235 21.61 -8.82 15.82
CA PHE A 235 22.46 -7.65 15.99
C PHE A 235 22.90 -7.38 17.44
N THR A 236 22.23 -7.97 18.45
CA THR A 236 22.37 -7.58 19.86
C THR A 236 23.07 -8.60 20.76
N GLN A 237 23.36 -9.81 20.28
CA GLN A 237 23.92 -10.87 21.11
C GLN A 237 25.38 -11.18 20.75
N VAL A 238 26.25 -11.09 21.75
CA VAL A 238 27.50 -11.83 21.83
C VAL A 238 27.34 -12.69 23.09
N ASP A 239 27.10 -13.99 22.94
CA ASP A 239 26.80 -14.88 24.07
C ASP A 239 28.07 -15.25 24.87
N SER A 240 29.10 -14.42 24.89
CA SER A 240 30.39 -14.76 25.52
C SER A 240 31.00 -13.58 26.27
N SER A 241 31.03 -13.73 27.59
CA SER A 241 31.85 -13.03 28.60
C SER A 241 31.59 -11.54 28.92
N ASN A 242 31.02 -11.34 30.12
CA ASN A 242 31.16 -10.26 31.12
C ASN A 242 31.14 -8.76 30.77
N ASP A 243 31.25 -8.34 29.51
CA ASP A 243 31.05 -6.94 29.10
C ASP A 243 29.92 -6.87 28.07
N ARG A 244 28.66 -6.90 28.56
CA ARG A 244 27.51 -6.66 27.69
C ARG A 244 27.62 -5.26 27.12
N ILE A 245 27.74 -5.15 25.80
CA ILE A 245 27.73 -3.86 25.12
C ILE A 245 26.34 -3.26 25.33
N GLU A 246 26.30 -2.14 26.04
CA GLU A 246 25.05 -1.42 26.27
C GLU A 246 24.45 -0.97 24.93
N VAL A 247 23.17 -1.26 24.73
CA VAL A 247 22.43 -0.80 23.55
C VAL A 247 22.34 0.72 23.61
N PRO A 248 22.69 1.45 22.53
CA PRO A 248 22.52 2.90 22.50
C PRO A 248 21.07 3.31 22.76
N LYS A 249 20.84 4.31 23.63
CA LYS A 249 19.49 4.76 24.01
C LYS A 249 18.62 5.16 22.81
N LYS A 250 19.22 5.74 21.77
CA LYS A 250 18.50 6.10 20.54
C LYS A 250 18.00 4.86 19.80
N LEU A 251 18.82 3.82 19.70
CA LEU A 251 18.44 2.52 19.15
C LEU A 251 17.35 1.85 19.99
N GLU A 252 17.47 1.89 21.31
CA GLU A 252 16.45 1.36 22.21
C GLU A 252 15.08 2.04 21.98
N SER A 253 15.04 3.38 21.92
CA SER A 253 13.83 4.14 21.61
C SER A 253 13.22 3.77 20.25
N VAL A 254 14.05 3.63 19.21
CA VAL A 254 13.56 3.23 17.87
C VAL A 254 13.03 1.81 17.88
N LEU A 255 13.69 0.88 18.57
CA LEU A 255 13.17 -0.48 18.71
C LEU A 255 11.81 -0.51 19.42
N GLN A 256 11.56 0.38 20.37
CA GLN A 256 10.23 0.52 20.98
C GLN A 256 9.19 1.06 19.99
N ILE A 257 9.55 2.07 19.19
CA ILE A 257 8.68 2.61 18.12
C ILE A 257 8.32 1.51 17.11
N ILE A 258 9.31 0.76 16.63
CA ILE A 258 9.11 -0.34 15.68
C ILE A 258 8.20 -1.41 16.30
N LYS A 259 8.42 -1.77 17.58
CA LYS A 259 7.56 -2.72 18.29
C LYS A 259 6.12 -2.23 18.40
N SER A 260 5.90 -0.96 18.73
CA SER A 260 4.54 -0.42 18.86
C SER A 260 3.78 -0.37 17.54
N HIS A 261 4.49 -0.20 16.41
CA HIS A 261 3.88 -0.20 15.07
C HIS A 261 3.63 -1.60 14.51
N LEU A 262 4.49 -2.57 14.82
CA LEU A 262 4.46 -3.91 14.21
C LEU A 262 3.81 -5.00 15.07
N LEU A 263 3.70 -4.82 16.39
CA LEU A 263 3.11 -5.80 17.30
C LEU A 263 1.74 -5.36 17.80
N PRO A 264 0.79 -6.28 17.99
CA PRO A 264 -0.50 -5.96 18.59
C PRO A 264 -0.31 -5.57 20.07
N PRO A 265 -1.13 -4.64 20.61
CA PRO A 265 -1.11 -4.36 22.04
C PRO A 265 -1.46 -5.63 22.82
N GLU A 266 -0.66 -5.97 23.83
CA GLU A 266 -0.69 -7.22 24.61
C GLU A 266 -2.05 -7.56 25.27
N VAL A 267 -3.06 -6.67 25.17
CA VAL A 267 -4.33 -6.74 25.90
C VAL A 267 -5.58 -6.78 25.00
N SER A 268 -5.47 -6.94 23.68
CA SER A 268 -6.68 -7.04 22.82
C SER A 268 -6.86 -8.39 22.16
N SER A 269 -8.04 -8.98 22.37
CA SER A 269 -8.54 -10.15 21.66
C SER A 269 -8.44 -9.96 20.14
N PRO A 270 -8.34 -11.05 19.35
CA PRO A 270 -8.12 -10.96 17.91
C PRO A 270 -9.36 -10.37 17.24
N LYS A 271 -9.40 -9.04 17.10
CA LYS A 271 -10.28 -8.39 16.14
C LYS A 271 -9.69 -8.68 14.77
N LYS A 272 -10.43 -9.46 13.98
CA LYS A 272 -10.21 -9.66 12.55
C LYS A 272 -10.38 -8.31 11.83
N SER A 273 -9.41 -7.42 11.91
CA SER A 273 -9.21 -6.39 10.88
C SER A 273 -8.15 -6.94 9.95
N ALA A 274 -8.59 -7.36 8.76
CA ALA A 274 -7.76 -8.03 7.75
C ALA A 274 -6.74 -7.12 7.06
N ASP A 275 -6.58 -5.87 7.52
CA ASP A 275 -5.91 -4.81 6.74
C ASP A 275 -4.60 -4.28 7.35
N ASN A 276 -4.18 -4.76 8.53
CA ASN A 276 -2.90 -4.35 9.10
C ASN A 276 -1.87 -5.49 8.97
N PHE A 277 -0.68 -5.18 8.45
CA PHE A 277 0.49 -6.06 8.44
C PHE A 277 0.95 -6.30 9.89
N ILE A 278 0.23 -7.15 10.63
CA ILE A 278 0.52 -7.46 12.02
C ILE A 278 1.51 -8.61 12.06
N ILE A 279 2.69 -8.38 12.63
CA ILE A 279 3.65 -9.45 12.87
C ILE A 279 3.26 -10.15 14.17
N HIS A 280 2.98 -11.46 14.12
CA HIS A 280 2.51 -12.22 15.29
C HIS A 280 3.59 -12.48 16.36
N SER A 281 4.88 -12.31 16.04
CA SER A 281 5.98 -12.50 16.99
C SER A 281 7.26 -11.75 16.57
N LEU A 282 8.09 -11.38 17.54
CA LEU A 282 9.39 -10.76 17.27
C LEU A 282 10.33 -11.74 16.54
N PRO A 283 11.10 -11.29 15.54
CA PRO A 283 12.09 -12.13 14.86
C PRO A 283 13.21 -12.59 15.85
N GLN A 284 13.45 -13.92 15.97
CA GLN A 284 14.40 -14.56 16.91
C GLN A 284 15.65 -15.21 16.26
N ARG A 285 16.90 -14.73 16.32
CA ARG A 285 18.09 -15.21 15.57
C ARG A 285 18.03 -16.62 14.93
N ASN A 286 18.30 -16.69 13.62
CA ASN A 286 18.43 -17.95 12.88
C ASN A 286 19.49 -18.87 13.53
N PRO A 287 19.15 -20.12 13.90
CA PRO A 287 20.06 -21.04 14.57
C PRO A 287 21.27 -21.45 13.73
N VAL A 288 21.21 -21.31 12.40
CA VAL A 288 22.35 -21.55 11.49
C VAL A 288 23.46 -20.53 11.70
N VAL A 289 23.12 -19.33 12.16
CA VAL A 289 24.09 -18.25 12.35
C VAL A 289 24.86 -18.44 13.65
N GLN A 290 26.15 -18.70 13.50
CA GLN A 290 27.01 -19.11 14.60
C GLN A 290 27.73 -17.91 15.22
N LEU A 291 27.15 -17.35 16.28
CA LEU A 291 27.70 -16.19 16.98
C LEU A 291 28.76 -16.51 18.04
N ASN A 292 29.07 -17.78 18.27
CA ASN A 292 29.88 -18.22 19.42
C ASN A 292 31.27 -18.72 19.02
N PHE A 293 31.70 -18.51 17.77
CA PHE A 293 32.99 -18.97 17.25
C PHE A 293 33.95 -17.78 17.08
N PRO A 294 34.94 -17.62 17.98
CA PRO A 294 35.90 -16.51 17.91
C PRO A 294 36.78 -16.53 16.65
N ASP A 295 36.99 -17.70 16.06
CA ASP A 295 37.78 -17.86 14.83
C ASP A 295 37.06 -17.26 13.61
N GLN A 296 35.72 -17.28 13.61
CA GLN A 296 34.88 -16.64 12.60
C GLN A 296 34.45 -15.21 13.01
N LEU A 297 35.12 -14.63 14.01
CA LEU A 297 34.82 -13.30 14.54
C LEU A 297 33.32 -13.11 14.85
N PHE A 298 32.71 -14.13 15.46
CA PHE A 298 31.32 -14.09 15.96
C PHE A 298 30.29 -13.77 14.86
N GLY A 299 30.42 -14.44 13.70
CA GLY A 299 29.52 -14.28 12.55
C GLY A 299 29.75 -12.97 11.78
N LEU A 300 31.02 -12.60 11.57
CA LEU A 300 31.36 -11.33 10.93
C LEU A 300 30.75 -11.19 9.53
N ASN A 301 30.75 -12.26 8.73
CA ASN A 301 30.20 -12.24 7.36
C ASN A 301 28.71 -11.83 7.38
N GLU A 302 27.92 -12.52 8.19
CA GLU A 302 26.49 -12.30 8.30
C GLU A 302 26.21 -10.89 8.85
N ARG A 303 27.02 -10.42 9.80
CA ARG A 303 26.90 -9.08 10.39
C ARG A 303 27.19 -7.98 9.37
N VAL A 304 28.24 -8.14 8.57
CA VAL A 304 28.58 -7.20 7.49
C VAL A 304 27.47 -7.19 6.44
N ILE A 305 27.04 -8.35 5.94
CA ILE A 305 25.95 -8.43 4.97
C ILE A 305 24.72 -7.70 5.51
N ALA A 306 24.31 -8.00 6.74
CA ALA A 306 23.09 -7.45 7.32
C ALA A 306 23.15 -5.92 7.48
N VAL A 307 24.28 -5.37 7.90
CA VAL A 307 24.47 -3.93 8.06
C VAL A 307 24.57 -3.21 6.72
N GLU A 308 25.35 -3.74 5.78
CA GLU A 308 25.51 -3.12 4.45
C GLU A 308 24.19 -3.18 3.64
N SER A 309 23.42 -4.26 3.80
CA SER A 309 22.07 -4.39 3.22
C SER A 309 21.12 -3.37 3.83
N LEU A 310 21.13 -3.22 5.15
CA LEU A 310 20.30 -2.25 5.86
C LEU A 310 20.65 -0.81 5.46
N GLU A 311 21.95 -0.50 5.36
CA GLU A 311 22.43 0.81 4.91
C GLU A 311 22.05 1.10 3.45
N PHE A 312 22.11 0.09 2.58
CA PHE A 312 21.64 0.22 1.20
C PHE A 312 20.14 0.52 1.13
N VAL A 313 19.30 -0.27 1.79
CA VAL A 313 17.84 -0.08 1.81
C VAL A 313 17.48 1.29 2.39
N ALA A 314 18.12 1.68 3.48
CA ALA A 314 17.93 3.00 4.10
C ALA A 314 18.20 4.14 3.11
N ARG A 315 19.31 4.05 2.36
CA ARG A 315 19.63 5.04 1.30
C ARG A 315 18.60 5.06 0.19
N GLN A 316 18.12 3.90 -0.27
CA GLN A 316 17.09 3.87 -1.32
C GLN A 316 15.78 4.51 -0.84
N LEU A 317 15.36 4.23 0.40
CA LEU A 317 14.16 4.82 1.00
C LEU A 317 14.29 6.34 1.18
N ASP A 318 15.47 6.83 1.54
CA ASP A 318 15.76 8.26 1.63
C ASP A 318 15.74 8.94 0.24
N LEU A 319 16.30 8.29 -0.78
CA LEU A 319 16.26 8.78 -2.17
C LEU A 319 14.82 8.86 -2.72
N MET A 320 13.95 7.94 -2.32
CA MET A 320 12.54 7.93 -2.74
C MET A 320 11.67 8.93 -1.98
N ARG A 321 12.18 9.55 -0.90
CA ARG A 321 11.41 10.45 -0.03
C ARG A 321 10.64 11.54 -0.81
N PRO A 322 11.25 12.30 -1.75
CA PRO A 322 10.52 13.36 -2.45
C PRO A 322 9.37 12.82 -3.31
N VAL A 323 9.51 11.61 -3.85
CA VAL A 323 8.45 10.96 -4.64
C VAL A 323 7.32 10.54 -3.71
N ILE A 324 7.63 9.88 -2.59
CA ILE A 324 6.62 9.46 -1.62
C ILE A 324 5.85 10.66 -1.07
N GLU A 325 6.55 11.74 -0.69
CA GLU A 325 5.93 12.98 -0.22
C GLU A 325 5.05 13.63 -1.29
N SER A 326 5.44 13.56 -2.58
CA SER A 326 4.61 14.09 -3.68
C SER A 326 3.31 13.33 -3.93
N LEU A 327 3.24 12.06 -3.52
CA LEU A 327 2.06 11.20 -3.67
C LEU A 327 1.06 11.39 -2.52
N ILE A 328 1.46 12.04 -1.43
CA ILE A 328 0.56 12.33 -0.31
C ILE A 328 -0.29 13.57 -0.67
N PRO A 329 -1.63 13.47 -0.59
CA PRO A 329 -2.50 14.61 -0.90
C PRO A 329 -2.22 15.76 0.08
N ILE A 330 -1.68 16.86 -0.42
CA ILE A 330 -1.53 18.08 0.38
C ILE A 330 -2.94 18.63 0.63
N ASN A 331 -3.47 18.47 1.84
CA ASN A 331 -4.69 19.15 2.27
C ASN A 331 -4.43 20.66 2.38
N LYS A 332 -4.41 21.36 1.23
CA LYS A 332 -4.34 22.84 1.17
C LYS A 332 -5.67 23.52 1.53
N SER A 333 -6.63 22.80 2.10
CA SER A 333 -7.89 23.37 2.57
C SER A 333 -7.78 23.84 4.02
N GLY A 334 -7.15 25.00 4.21
CA GLY A 334 -7.56 26.02 5.20
C GLY A 334 -7.55 25.73 6.71
N SER A 335 -7.25 24.53 7.20
CA SER A 335 -7.03 24.27 8.63
C SER A 335 -5.54 24.05 8.90
N GLU A 336 -4.82 25.14 9.17
CA GLU A 336 -3.36 25.26 9.17
C GLU A 336 -2.54 24.31 10.08
N ASN A 337 -3.09 23.34 10.83
CA ASN A 337 -2.31 22.66 11.88
C ASN A 337 -2.61 21.16 12.13
N GLN A 338 -3.15 20.41 11.17
CA GLN A 338 -3.29 18.95 11.33
C GLN A 338 -2.61 18.21 10.19
N PHE A 339 -1.42 17.67 10.47
CA PHE A 339 -0.82 16.62 9.65
C PHE A 339 -1.75 15.41 9.62
N SER A 340 -1.90 14.79 8.45
CA SER A 340 -2.55 13.47 8.37
C SER A 340 -1.74 12.43 9.17
N GLU A 341 -2.39 11.39 9.67
CA GLU A 341 -1.71 10.28 10.37
C GLU A 341 -0.58 9.69 9.51
N LEU A 342 -0.77 9.63 8.19
CA LEU A 342 0.24 9.19 7.23
C LEU A 342 1.46 10.11 7.20
N GLU A 343 1.29 11.43 7.20
CA GLU A 343 2.39 12.39 7.24
C GLU A 343 3.18 12.31 8.56
N LEU A 344 2.49 12.14 9.69
CA LEU A 344 3.13 11.96 10.99
C LEU A 344 3.96 10.67 11.03
N ASN A 345 3.42 9.57 10.50
CA ASN A 345 4.12 8.29 10.42
C ASN A 345 5.33 8.38 9.48
N LEU A 346 5.19 9.07 8.35
CA LEU A 346 6.28 9.26 7.40
C LEU A 346 7.40 10.12 8.01
N GLU A 347 7.05 11.20 8.68
CA GLU A 347 8.03 12.06 9.36
C GLU A 347 8.71 11.32 10.51
N GLU A 348 7.99 10.51 11.29
CA GLU A 348 8.59 9.64 12.31
C GLU A 348 9.55 8.61 11.69
N PHE A 349 9.19 8.01 10.56
CA PHE A 349 10.03 7.06 9.85
C PHE A 349 11.35 7.70 9.39
N TYR A 350 11.28 8.84 8.69
CA TYR A 350 12.48 9.51 8.18
C TYR A 350 13.31 10.18 9.28
N SER A 351 12.68 10.81 10.27
CA SER A 351 13.40 11.56 11.31
C SER A 351 13.96 10.67 12.43
N LYS A 352 13.29 9.56 12.76
CA LYS A 352 13.69 8.70 13.88
C LYS A 352 14.20 7.33 13.43
N ILE A 353 13.48 6.64 12.55
CA ILE A 353 13.82 5.24 12.19
C ILE A 353 15.03 5.20 11.26
N LEU A 354 15.03 5.96 10.16
CA LEU A 354 16.14 5.97 9.21
C LEU A 354 17.43 6.56 9.79
N THR A 355 17.32 7.53 10.70
CA THR A 355 18.50 8.22 11.27
C THR A 355 19.30 7.37 12.26
N VAL A 356 18.79 6.20 12.68
CA VAL A 356 19.47 5.29 13.63
C VAL A 356 20.45 4.33 12.95
N ILE A 357 20.39 4.20 11.62
CA ILE A 357 21.12 3.17 10.87
C ILE A 357 22.65 3.24 11.07
N PRO A 358 23.29 4.42 11.11
CA PRO A 358 24.72 4.51 11.43
C PRO A 358 25.06 3.99 12.84
N GLU A 359 24.18 4.18 13.82
CA GLU A 359 24.36 3.70 15.19
C GLU A 359 24.16 2.18 15.29
N VAL A 360 23.21 1.64 14.52
CA VAL A 360 23.04 0.18 14.35
C VAL A 360 24.32 -0.41 13.77
N ARG A 361 24.85 0.18 12.69
CA ARG A 361 26.12 -0.24 12.09
C ARG A 361 27.23 -0.26 13.13
N LEU A 362 27.44 0.85 13.84
CA LEU A 362 28.49 0.92 14.87
C LEU A 362 28.33 -0.16 15.95
N TYR A 363 27.10 -0.32 16.47
CA TYR A 363 26.79 -1.27 17.53
C TYR A 363 27.03 -2.74 17.10
N VAL A 364 26.68 -3.09 15.88
CA VAL A 364 26.90 -4.45 15.34
C VAL A 364 28.39 -4.76 15.18
N PHE A 365 29.18 -3.77 14.77
CA PHE A 365 30.63 -3.90 14.71
C PHE A 365 31.25 -3.95 16.11
N ASP A 366 30.68 -3.23 17.08
CA ASP A 366 31.08 -3.33 18.49
C ASP A 366 30.90 -4.73 19.04
N CYS A 367 29.81 -5.43 18.69
CA CYS A 367 29.61 -6.84 19.05
C CYS A 367 30.75 -7.75 18.57
N VAL A 368 31.33 -7.49 17.41
CA VAL A 368 32.50 -8.25 16.95
C VAL A 368 33.76 -7.78 17.67
N ALA A 369 33.96 -6.46 17.74
CA ALA A 369 35.20 -5.86 18.23
C ALA A 369 35.45 -6.13 19.71
N SER A 370 34.41 -6.18 20.55
CA SER A 370 34.54 -6.46 21.98
C SER A 370 35.06 -7.87 22.28
N GLY A 371 34.79 -8.84 21.39
CA GLY A 371 35.28 -10.21 21.49
C GLY A 371 36.49 -10.50 20.61
N ALA A 372 36.91 -9.56 19.76
CA ALA A 372 37.94 -9.79 18.76
C ALA A 372 39.32 -10.04 19.38
N LEU A 373 39.59 -9.48 20.56
CA LEU A 373 40.85 -9.62 21.28
C LEU A 373 40.62 -10.31 22.62
N LYS A 374 41.69 -10.84 23.20
CA LYS A 374 41.71 -11.45 24.55
C LYS A 374 41.80 -10.37 25.62
N LEU A 375 40.80 -9.48 25.66
CA LEU A 375 40.78 -8.26 26.48
C LEU A 375 40.96 -8.53 27.98
N GLN A 376 40.41 -9.62 28.50
CA GLN A 376 40.58 -9.99 29.92
C GLN A 376 42.04 -10.28 30.29
N ILE A 377 42.79 -10.94 29.39
CA ILE A 377 44.22 -11.21 29.60
C ILE A 377 45.00 -9.90 29.52
N LEU A 378 44.66 -9.04 28.55
CA LEU A 378 45.25 -7.71 28.42
C LEU A 378 45.05 -6.89 29.69
N GLN A 379 43.81 -6.78 30.18
CA GLN A 379 43.46 -6.01 31.38
C GLN A 379 44.28 -6.47 32.59
N ASN A 380 44.32 -7.79 32.84
CA ASN A 380 45.09 -8.36 33.94
C ASN A 380 46.59 -8.11 33.80
N SER A 381 47.13 -8.15 32.58
CA SER A 381 48.56 -7.87 32.36
C SER A 381 48.92 -6.40 32.62
N VAL A 382 48.02 -5.48 32.29
CA VAL A 382 48.18 -4.04 32.53
C VAL A 382 48.05 -3.70 34.02
N ALA A 383 47.04 -4.27 34.70
CA ALA A 383 46.84 -4.08 36.14
C ALA A 383 48.02 -4.61 36.98
N ASN A 384 48.65 -5.70 36.54
CA ASN A 384 49.83 -6.26 37.20
C ASN A 384 51.14 -5.56 36.80
N THR A 385 51.10 -4.57 35.90
CA THR A 385 52.29 -3.81 35.50
C THR A 385 52.65 -2.79 36.57
N LYS A 386 53.92 -2.70 36.94
CA LYS A 386 54.42 -1.68 37.88
C LYS A 386 54.65 -0.36 37.14
N TRP A 387 53.92 0.68 37.51
CA TRP A 387 53.97 2.00 36.88
C TRP A 387 54.95 2.99 37.56
N ASP A 388 55.74 2.53 38.55
CA ASP A 388 56.73 3.39 39.22
C ASP A 388 57.85 3.78 38.26
N THR A 389 58.04 5.10 38.09
CA THR A 389 59.05 5.70 37.21
C THR A 389 60.48 5.27 37.49
N ASN A 390 60.78 4.78 38.70
CA ASN A 390 62.11 4.32 39.08
C ASN A 390 62.38 2.86 38.67
N GLN A 391 61.34 2.11 38.25
CA GLN A 391 61.41 0.70 37.87
C GLN A 391 61.02 0.45 36.40
N LEU A 392 60.73 1.51 35.63
CA LEU A 392 60.51 1.41 34.19
C LEU A 392 61.80 0.92 33.52
N GLN A 393 61.77 -0.33 33.10
CA GLN A 393 62.85 -0.92 32.31
C GLN A 393 62.87 -0.29 30.91
N SER A 394 64.05 -0.19 30.31
CA SER A 394 64.21 0.28 28.92
C SER A 394 63.73 -0.73 27.86
N GLN A 395 63.17 -1.87 28.29
CA GLN A 395 62.64 -2.94 27.43
C GLN A 395 61.15 -2.76 27.17
N HIS A 396 60.63 -3.38 26.10
CA HIS A 396 59.20 -3.35 25.79
C HIS A 396 58.36 -3.96 26.92
N SER A 397 57.22 -3.34 27.22
CA SER A 397 56.27 -3.85 28.20
C SER A 397 55.63 -5.15 27.70
N GLN A 398 55.60 -6.20 28.52
CA GLN A 398 55.05 -7.51 28.12
C GLN A 398 53.61 -7.46 27.64
N TYR A 399 52.77 -6.57 28.21
CA TYR A 399 51.40 -6.37 27.75
C TYR A 399 51.32 -5.77 26.33
N ALA A 400 52.30 -4.95 25.94
CA ALA A 400 52.37 -4.35 24.62
C ALA A 400 52.76 -5.40 23.57
N ASP A 401 53.72 -6.27 23.88
CA ASP A 401 54.08 -7.41 23.04
C ASP A 401 52.92 -8.40 22.89
N PHE A 402 52.18 -8.65 23.97
CA PHE A 402 50.96 -9.44 23.94
C PHE A 402 49.90 -8.82 23.01
N LEU A 403 49.64 -7.52 23.18
CA LEU A 403 48.65 -6.80 22.37
C LEU A 403 49.02 -6.81 20.88
N LEU A 404 50.30 -6.63 20.55
CA LEU A 404 50.77 -6.67 19.16
C LEU A 404 50.53 -8.05 18.53
N LYS A 405 50.84 -9.14 19.25
CA LYS A 405 50.54 -10.50 18.79
C LYS A 405 49.05 -10.77 18.63
N ASP A 406 48.23 -10.22 19.53
CA ASP A 406 46.78 -10.40 19.47
C ASP A 406 46.16 -9.61 18.30
N PHE A 407 46.69 -8.42 17.98
CA PHE A 407 46.36 -7.70 16.75
C PHE A 407 46.76 -8.46 15.49
N GLU A 408 47.95 -9.07 15.46
CA GLU A 408 48.37 -9.93 14.33
C GLU A 408 47.43 -11.13 14.15
N ALA A 409 47.03 -11.77 15.25
CA ALA A 409 46.07 -12.88 15.23
C ALA A 409 44.66 -12.44 14.79
N PHE A 410 44.22 -11.25 15.20
CA PHE A 410 42.99 -10.65 14.70
C PHE A 410 43.06 -10.37 13.20
N LYS A 411 44.16 -9.75 12.73
CA LYS A 411 44.39 -9.48 11.31
C LYS A 411 44.31 -10.75 10.47
N LEU A 412 44.99 -11.82 10.92
CA LEU A 412 44.98 -13.10 10.22
C LEU A 412 43.55 -13.66 10.08
N ARG A 413 42.77 -13.68 11.18
CA ARG A 413 41.36 -14.10 11.14
C ARG A 413 40.53 -13.25 10.18
N LEU A 414 40.69 -11.93 10.22
CA LEU A 414 39.98 -11.01 9.33
C LEU A 414 40.33 -11.27 7.86
N ASP A 415 41.61 -11.43 7.54
CA ASP A 415 42.08 -11.69 6.17
C ASP A 415 41.62 -13.07 5.68
N THR A 416 41.64 -14.10 6.53
CA THR A 416 41.08 -15.43 6.23
C THR A 416 39.60 -15.34 5.90
N ILE A 417 38.80 -14.69 6.76
CA ILE A 417 37.36 -14.53 6.52
C ILE A 417 37.11 -13.74 5.21
N ALA A 418 37.87 -12.67 4.97
CA ALA A 418 37.73 -11.85 3.77
C ALA A 418 38.14 -12.57 2.47
N THR A 419 38.97 -13.63 2.56
CA THR A 419 39.45 -14.38 1.39
C THR A 419 38.66 -15.67 1.15
N GLU A 420 38.21 -16.33 2.22
CA GLU A 420 37.42 -17.56 2.15
C GLU A 420 35.92 -17.30 1.95
N SER A 421 35.43 -16.11 2.33
CA SER A 421 34.02 -15.75 2.14
C SER A 421 33.74 -15.31 0.70
N SER A 422 32.49 -15.51 0.27
CA SER A 422 31.95 -14.89 -0.94
C SER A 422 31.61 -13.40 -0.75
N VAL A 423 31.91 -12.83 0.43
CA VAL A 423 31.51 -11.47 0.81
C VAL A 423 32.68 -10.52 0.62
N ASN A 424 32.52 -9.53 -0.25
CA ASN A 424 33.56 -8.53 -0.47
C ASN A 424 33.48 -7.43 0.61
N PHE A 425 34.45 -7.42 1.52
CA PHE A 425 34.57 -6.36 2.52
C PHE A 425 35.19 -5.10 1.92
N SER A 426 34.42 -4.01 1.89
CA SER A 426 34.90 -2.69 1.50
C SER A 426 36.07 -2.21 2.38
N ILE A 427 36.86 -1.28 1.88
CA ILE A 427 37.98 -0.67 2.63
C ILE A 427 37.43 0.03 3.87
N GLU A 428 36.28 0.67 3.75
CA GLU A 428 35.58 1.39 4.79
C GLU A 428 35.10 0.44 5.90
N THR A 429 34.52 -0.71 5.53
CA THR A 429 34.10 -1.77 6.46
C THR A 429 35.31 -2.30 7.25
N LYS A 430 36.42 -2.59 6.57
CA LYS A 430 37.67 -3.06 7.22
C LYS A 430 38.23 -2.00 8.16
N LYS A 431 38.26 -0.74 7.73
CA LYS A 431 38.75 0.39 8.55
C LYS A 431 37.89 0.57 9.80
N LEU A 432 36.57 0.57 9.65
CA LEU A 432 35.65 0.67 10.79
C LEU A 432 35.88 -0.45 11.79
N LEU A 433 36.01 -1.70 11.33
CA LEU A 433 36.27 -2.82 12.22
C LEU A 433 37.59 -2.66 13.00
N TRP A 434 38.67 -2.25 12.33
CA TRP A 434 39.94 -1.92 12.99
C TRP A 434 39.78 -0.80 14.01
N ASP A 435 39.10 0.29 13.65
CA ASP A 435 38.85 1.42 14.54
C ASP A 435 38.13 0.97 15.82
N ARG A 436 37.15 0.06 15.70
CA ARG A 436 36.42 -0.49 16.86
C ARG A 436 37.27 -1.44 17.70
N VAL A 437 38.03 -2.34 17.08
CA VAL A 437 38.93 -3.26 17.79
C VAL A 437 40.01 -2.49 18.56
N ILE A 438 40.59 -1.46 17.94
CA ILE A 438 41.54 -0.55 18.58
C ILE A 438 40.86 0.19 19.74
N TYR A 439 39.65 0.73 19.54
CA TYR A 439 38.89 1.39 20.61
C TYR A 439 38.75 0.51 21.86
N TYR A 440 38.35 -0.76 21.70
CA TYR A 440 38.23 -1.68 22.83
C TYR A 440 39.58 -2.02 23.47
N ALA A 441 40.64 -2.21 22.68
CA ALA A 441 41.99 -2.40 23.22
C ALA A 441 42.41 -1.21 24.09
N PHE A 442 42.25 0.03 23.60
CA PHE A 442 42.58 1.24 24.35
C PHE A 442 41.71 1.40 25.60
N LYS A 443 40.40 1.13 25.50
CA LYS A 443 39.49 1.13 26.64
C LYS A 443 39.99 0.16 27.72
N THR A 444 40.39 -1.04 27.34
CA THR A 444 40.93 -2.05 28.24
C THR A 444 42.28 -1.67 28.85
N LEU A 445 43.18 -1.04 28.09
CA LEU A 445 44.44 -0.49 28.62
C LEU A 445 44.17 0.55 29.72
N VAL A 446 43.25 1.48 29.47
CA VAL A 446 42.86 2.52 30.44
C VAL A 446 42.23 1.87 31.67
N GLN A 447 41.29 0.95 31.49
CA GLN A 447 40.66 0.22 32.61
C GLN A 447 41.67 -0.55 33.44
N GLY A 448 42.60 -1.27 32.80
CA GLY A 448 43.65 -2.02 33.49
C GLY A 448 44.62 -1.13 34.27
N TYR A 449 44.87 0.10 33.82
CA TYR A 449 45.72 1.05 34.55
C TYR A 449 45.10 1.56 35.86
N PHE A 450 43.76 1.67 35.90
CA PHE A 450 43.03 2.18 37.06
C PHE A 450 42.58 1.10 38.05
N ILE A 451 42.89 -0.18 37.77
CA ILE A 451 42.75 -1.31 38.70
C ILE A 451 44.06 -1.44 39.47
#